data_AF-B0EMH8-F1
#
_entry.id   AF-B0EMH8-F1
#
_cell.length_a   1.000
_cell.length_b   1.000
_cell.length_c   1.000
_cell.angle_alpha   90.00
_cell.angle_beta   90.00
_cell.angle_gamma   90.00
#
_symmetry.space_group_name_H-M   'P 1'
#
loop_
_entity.id
_entity.type
_entity.pdbx_description
1 polymer ?
#
loop_
_entity_poly.entity_id
_entity_poly.type
_entity_poly.pdbx_seq_one_letter_code
_entity_poly.pdbx_strand_id
1 'polypeptide(L)'
;MTKSLGVTLNGTITIINQNKDINELPFNTSFIQIGSVKKLEDKDQTNKFISEIPIIKTKDNKNITIKDIWKKKLYITTEHPLPSELIRQKVLHIEEYLCTPIECCIDDVIKKKKQLTSQFIISNQRNTPTMTLLSLLQGSLIPQVNGGIIEYFEMIKSTDINKEYREQLLNEITSFLDLCNECLNLYETILNKKYFQLHLKMKDGLHSLYSILNSLIIND
;
A
#
# COMPACT_ATOMS: atom_id res chain seq x y z
N MET A 1 0.06 4.12 19.76
CA MET A 1 -0.02 5.29 20.66
C MET A 1 -1.48 5.62 20.93
N THR A 2 -1.93 5.49 22.16
CA THR A 2 -3.24 5.92 22.65
C THR A 2 -3.18 7.45 22.87
N LYS A 3 -4.11 8.21 22.29
CA LYS A 3 -4.26 9.65 22.57
C LYS A 3 -5.58 9.85 23.32
N SER A 4 -5.53 10.29 24.58
CA SER A 4 -6.72 10.70 25.34
C SER A 4 -7.11 12.12 24.92
N LEU A 5 -8.37 12.33 24.52
CA LEU A 5 -8.84 13.61 23.97
C LEU A 5 -10.10 14.16 24.67
N GLY A 6 -10.56 13.53 25.76
CA GLY A 6 -11.75 14.05 26.46
C GLY A 6 -11.96 13.50 27.87
N VAL A 7 -12.35 14.42 28.76
CA VAL A 7 -12.88 14.14 30.11
C VAL A 7 -14.40 14.37 30.04
N THR A 8 -15.20 13.39 30.48
CA THR A 8 -16.62 13.60 30.73
C THR A 8 -16.85 13.87 32.22
N LEU A 9 -18.02 14.38 32.58
CA LEU A 9 -18.39 14.73 33.97
C LEU A 9 -18.13 13.60 34.99
N ASN A 10 -18.06 12.33 34.56
CA ASN A 10 -17.93 11.14 35.42
C ASN A 10 -16.80 10.16 34.97
N GLY A 11 -15.85 10.56 34.13
CA GLY A 11 -14.76 9.64 33.73
C GLY A 11 -13.89 10.10 32.55
N THR A 12 -12.92 9.27 32.17
CA THR A 12 -12.02 9.49 31.02
C THR A 12 -12.50 8.69 29.79
N ILE A 13 -12.63 9.34 28.63
CA ILE A 13 -12.86 8.65 27.35
C ILE A 13 -11.51 8.44 26.66
N THR A 14 -11.23 7.20 26.28
CA THR A 14 -9.99 6.82 25.60
C THR A 14 -10.25 6.51 24.13
N ILE A 15 -9.53 7.18 23.23
CA ILE A 15 -9.56 6.85 21.80
C ILE A 15 -8.58 5.70 21.54
N ILE A 16 -9.09 4.65 20.91
CA ILE A 16 -8.31 3.46 20.56
C ILE A 16 -8.21 3.29 19.05
N ASN A 17 -7.11 2.65 18.63
CA ASN A 17 -6.88 2.31 17.24
C ASN A 17 -7.85 1.21 16.78
N GLN A 18 -8.23 1.23 15.51
CA GLN A 18 -9.04 0.21 14.84
C GLN A 18 -8.51 -1.23 14.99
N ASN A 19 -7.21 -1.42 15.25
CA ASN A 19 -6.62 -2.73 15.50
C ASN A 19 -6.72 -3.25 16.94
N LYS A 20 -7.16 -2.42 17.89
CA LYS A 20 -7.20 -2.84 19.29
C LYS A 20 -8.34 -3.81 19.52
N ASP A 21 -8.05 -4.97 20.11
CA ASP A 21 -9.09 -5.94 20.48
C ASP A 21 -9.94 -5.34 21.59
N ILE A 22 -11.25 -5.32 21.36
CA ILE A 22 -12.24 -4.80 22.30
C ILE A 22 -12.33 -5.67 23.56
N ASN A 23 -11.99 -6.97 23.46
CA ASN A 23 -12.05 -7.92 24.57
C ASN A 23 -10.91 -7.69 25.58
N GLU A 24 -9.84 -7.01 25.18
CA GLU A 24 -8.71 -6.65 26.04
C GLU A 24 -8.93 -5.31 26.78
N LEU A 25 -10.08 -4.66 26.59
CA LEU A 25 -10.35 -3.35 27.15
C LEU A 25 -10.91 -3.46 28.59
N PRO A 26 -10.47 -2.60 29.51
CA PRO A 26 -10.99 -2.60 30.87
C PRO A 26 -12.45 -2.13 30.92
N PHE A 27 -13.29 -2.86 31.65
CA PHE A 27 -14.73 -2.62 31.74
C PHE A 27 -15.14 -1.27 32.35
N ASN A 28 -14.27 -0.64 33.12
CA ASN A 28 -14.56 0.60 33.85
C ASN A 28 -14.20 1.88 33.08
N THR A 29 -13.88 1.76 31.79
CA THR A 29 -13.43 2.89 30.96
C THR A 29 -14.26 2.97 29.69
N SER A 30 -14.60 4.19 29.28
CA SER A 30 -15.29 4.45 28.02
C SER A 30 -14.29 4.55 26.87
N PHE A 31 -14.55 3.88 25.76
CA PHE A 31 -13.67 3.86 24.59
C PHE A 31 -14.38 4.34 23.32
N ILE A 32 -13.64 5.03 22.47
CA ILE A 32 -14.06 5.31 21.08
C ILE A 32 -13.02 4.70 20.15
N GLN A 33 -13.43 3.76 19.31
CA GLN A 33 -12.58 3.21 18.26
C GLN A 33 -12.80 3.99 16.98
N ILE A 34 -11.71 4.52 16.41
CA ILE A 34 -11.76 5.29 15.16
C ILE A 34 -10.85 4.61 14.14
N GLY A 35 -11.39 4.43 12.93
CA GLY A 35 -10.70 3.86 11.79
C GLY A 35 -11.05 4.61 10.51
N SER A 36 -10.07 4.74 9.61
CA SER A 36 -10.32 5.30 8.28
C SER A 36 -10.84 4.21 7.36
N VAL A 37 -11.86 4.54 6.57
CA VAL A 37 -12.42 3.67 5.54
C VAL A 37 -12.40 4.38 4.20
N LYS A 38 -12.32 3.62 3.12
CA LYS A 38 -12.47 4.11 1.74
C LYS A 38 -13.72 3.48 1.14
N LYS A 39 -14.30 4.12 0.12
CA LYS A 39 -15.32 3.47 -0.70
C LYS A 39 -14.71 2.19 -1.32
N LEU A 40 -15.45 1.08 -1.28
CA LEU A 40 -14.97 -0.17 -1.89
C LEU A 40 -14.88 -0.02 -3.42
N GLU A 41 -15.84 0.69 -4.00
CA GLU A 41 -15.90 1.02 -5.41
C GLU A 41 -16.01 2.55 -5.56
N ASP A 42 -15.40 3.10 -6.61
CA ASP A 42 -15.44 4.54 -6.89
C ASP A 42 -16.78 4.93 -7.54
N LYS A 43 -17.85 4.80 -6.76
CA LYS A 43 -19.22 5.18 -7.12
C LYS A 43 -19.66 6.38 -6.27
N ASP A 44 -20.43 7.27 -6.87
CA ASP A 44 -20.96 8.46 -6.19
C ASP A 44 -21.74 8.07 -4.93
N GLN A 45 -22.63 7.08 -5.08
CA GLN A 45 -23.42 6.52 -4.00
C GLN A 45 -23.00 5.07 -3.68
N THR A 46 -22.63 4.80 -2.42
CA THR A 46 -22.22 3.45 -1.98
C THR A 46 -22.53 3.20 -0.50
N ASN A 47 -22.90 1.97 -0.17
CA ASN A 47 -22.98 1.46 1.20
C ASN A 47 -21.84 0.49 1.54
N LYS A 48 -20.87 0.30 0.62
CA LYS A 48 -19.75 -0.63 0.78
C LYS A 48 -18.44 0.13 0.93
N PHE A 49 -17.72 -0.19 2.00
CA PHE A 49 -16.47 0.45 2.37
C PHE A 49 -15.40 -0.59 2.68
N ILE A 50 -14.15 -0.19 2.61
CA ILE A 50 -13.00 -1.02 2.95
C ILE A 50 -12.05 -0.27 3.91
N SER A 51 -11.58 -0.95 4.95
CA SER A 51 -10.41 -0.53 5.72
C SER A 51 -9.30 -1.56 5.55
N GLU A 52 -8.06 -1.09 5.42
CA GLU A 52 -6.87 -1.93 5.34
C GLU A 52 -5.96 -1.58 6.50
N ILE A 53 -5.61 -2.56 7.31
CA ILE A 53 -4.86 -2.33 8.54
C ILE A 53 -3.64 -3.24 8.59
N PRO A 54 -2.41 -2.70 8.68
CA PRO A 54 -1.22 -3.51 8.76
C PRO A 54 -1.17 -4.27 10.09
N ILE A 55 -0.69 -5.51 10.03
CA ILE A 55 -0.45 -6.38 11.17
C ILE A 55 1.00 -6.85 11.07
N ILE A 56 1.78 -6.58 12.11
CA ILE A 56 3.16 -7.07 12.20
C ILE A 56 3.14 -8.32 13.07
N LYS A 57 3.47 -9.48 12.50
CA LYS A 57 3.47 -10.78 13.20
C LYS A 57 4.87 -11.16 13.69
N THR A 58 5.55 -10.22 14.35
CA THR A 58 6.78 -10.50 15.09
C THR A 58 6.76 -9.80 16.44
N LYS A 59 7.45 -10.39 17.43
CA LYS A 59 7.71 -9.75 18.73
C LYS A 59 8.99 -8.89 18.68
N ASP A 60 9.83 -9.08 17.66
CA ASP A 60 11.04 -8.29 17.47
C ASP A 60 10.73 -7.01 16.70
N ASN A 61 10.44 -5.94 17.43
CA ASN A 61 10.16 -4.63 16.85
C ASN A 61 11.38 -3.98 16.17
N LYS A 62 12.59 -4.54 16.32
CA LYS A 62 13.82 -3.98 15.74
C LYS A 62 14.12 -4.57 14.36
N ASN A 63 13.76 -5.84 14.12
CA ASN A 63 14.06 -6.57 12.89
C ASN A 63 12.79 -7.01 12.18
N ILE A 64 11.95 -6.05 11.78
CA ILE A 64 10.73 -6.32 11.01
C ILE A 64 11.13 -6.54 9.55
N THR A 65 10.80 -7.72 9.02
CA THR A 65 11.01 -8.07 7.61
C THR A 65 9.70 -8.05 6.85
N ILE A 66 9.77 -8.11 5.51
CA ILE A 66 8.57 -8.21 4.68
C ILE A 66 7.75 -9.48 4.98
N LYS A 67 8.36 -10.54 5.53
CA LYS A 67 7.68 -11.78 5.98
C LYS A 67 6.82 -11.59 7.23
N ASP A 68 7.08 -10.55 7.99
CA ASP A 68 6.32 -10.23 9.20
C ASP A 68 5.12 -9.33 8.91
N ILE A 69 5.03 -8.77 7.70
CA ILE A 69 4.01 -7.79 7.33
C ILE A 69 2.79 -8.50 6.75
N TRP A 70 1.70 -8.45 7.49
CA TRP A 70 0.37 -8.92 7.11
C TRP A 70 -0.56 -7.71 6.99
N LYS A 71 -1.73 -7.92 6.39
CA LYS A 71 -2.73 -6.86 6.22
C LYS A 71 -4.12 -7.43 6.47
N LYS A 72 -4.85 -6.83 7.38
CA LYS A 72 -6.27 -7.12 7.61
C LYS A 72 -7.12 -6.19 6.76
N LYS A 73 -7.97 -6.76 5.92
CA LYS A 73 -8.98 -6.04 5.14
C LYS A 73 -10.34 -6.22 5.82
N LEU A 74 -11.02 -5.11 6.11
CA LEU A 74 -12.37 -5.08 6.65
C LEU A 74 -13.32 -4.55 5.58
N TYR A 75 -14.21 -5.40 5.08
CA TYR A 75 -15.27 -5.01 4.14
C TYR A 75 -16.53 -4.67 4.93
N ILE A 76 -16.92 -3.42 4.90
CA ILE A 76 -17.95 -2.85 5.78
C ILE A 76 -19.17 -2.49 4.93
N THR A 77 -20.34 -3.01 5.32
CA THR A 77 -21.61 -2.68 4.70
C THR A 77 -22.47 -1.86 5.67
N THR A 78 -22.88 -0.67 5.24
CA THR A 78 -23.79 0.20 6.00
C THR A 78 -25.26 -0.04 5.62
N GLU A 79 -26.15 0.36 6.52
CA GLU A 79 -27.61 0.23 6.36
C GLU A 79 -28.14 0.97 5.14
N HIS A 80 -27.72 2.22 4.97
CA HIS A 80 -28.01 3.01 3.77
C HIS A 80 -26.72 3.48 3.09
N PRO A 81 -26.78 3.75 1.77
CA PRO A 81 -25.67 4.33 1.04
C PRO A 81 -25.36 5.76 1.48
N LEU A 82 -24.11 6.19 1.29
CA LEU A 82 -23.70 7.59 1.34
C LEU A 82 -23.52 8.13 -0.08
N PRO A 83 -23.91 9.38 -0.39
CA PRO A 83 -24.53 10.36 0.53
C PRO A 83 -25.96 9.98 0.94
N SER A 84 -26.38 10.47 2.12
CA SER A 84 -27.74 10.30 2.66
C SER A 84 -28.15 11.53 3.47
N GLU A 85 -29.43 11.60 3.87
CA GLU A 85 -29.93 12.64 4.78
C GLU A 85 -29.17 12.69 6.11
N LEU A 86 -28.70 11.52 6.58
CA LEU A 86 -27.85 11.41 7.76
C LEU A 86 -26.36 11.46 7.39
N ILE A 87 -25.56 12.05 8.27
CA ILE A 87 -24.09 12.12 8.11
C ILE A 87 -23.36 10.89 8.67
N ARG A 88 -24.11 9.95 9.27
CA ARG A 88 -23.60 8.69 9.84
C ARG A 88 -24.58 7.59 9.54
N GLN A 89 -24.08 6.42 9.20
CA GLN A 89 -24.87 5.23 8.91
C GLN A 89 -24.47 4.09 9.84
N LYS A 90 -25.44 3.30 10.28
CA LYS A 90 -25.19 2.10 11.06
C LYS A 90 -24.47 1.08 10.17
N VAL A 91 -23.49 0.38 10.73
CA VAL A 91 -22.87 -0.77 10.08
C VAL A 91 -23.77 -1.98 10.30
N LEU A 92 -24.18 -2.64 9.21
CA LEU A 92 -24.94 -3.89 9.25
C LEU A 92 -24.02 -5.11 9.29
N HIS A 93 -22.92 -5.06 8.54
CA HIS A 93 -22.04 -6.20 8.38
C HIS A 93 -20.59 -5.78 8.21
N ILE A 94 -19.67 -6.60 8.74
CA ILE A 94 -18.23 -6.49 8.54
C ILE A 94 -17.71 -7.88 8.19
N GLU A 95 -17.10 -8.02 7.01
CA GLU A 95 -16.33 -9.21 6.63
C GLU A 95 -14.84 -8.92 6.84
N GLU A 96 -14.14 -9.87 7.42
CA GLU A 96 -12.69 -9.77 7.67
C GLU A 96 -11.93 -10.74 6.74
N TYR A 97 -10.89 -10.21 6.08
CA TYR A 97 -9.95 -11.00 5.31
C TYR A 97 -8.52 -10.68 5.75
N LEU A 98 -7.74 -11.73 6.04
CA LEU A 98 -6.34 -11.57 6.43
C LEU A 98 -5.44 -11.91 5.24
N CYS A 99 -4.79 -10.89 4.68
CA CYS A 99 -3.78 -11.06 3.65
C CYS A 99 -2.45 -11.53 4.24
N THR A 100 -1.90 -12.58 3.65
CA THR A 100 -0.53 -13.07 3.86
C THR A 100 0.52 -12.07 3.34
N PRO A 101 1.79 -12.21 3.74
CA PRO A 101 2.86 -11.31 3.29
C PRO A 101 3.03 -11.24 1.78
N ILE A 102 2.91 -12.36 1.07
CA ILE A 102 3.02 -12.35 -0.40
C ILE A 102 1.83 -11.65 -1.06
N GLU A 103 0.60 -11.88 -0.57
CA GLU A 103 -0.57 -11.14 -1.05
C GLU A 103 -0.44 -9.63 -0.77
N CYS A 104 0.18 -9.26 0.35
CA CYS A 104 0.49 -7.86 0.64
C CYS A 104 1.44 -7.27 -0.41
N CYS A 105 2.51 -7.98 -0.75
CA CYS A 105 3.46 -7.56 -1.77
C CYS A 105 2.77 -7.39 -3.13
N ILE A 106 1.98 -8.38 -3.56
CA ILE A 106 1.25 -8.34 -4.84
C ILE A 106 0.31 -7.13 -4.88
N ASP A 107 -0.51 -6.94 -3.84
CA ASP A 107 -1.46 -5.82 -3.73
C ASP A 107 -0.74 -4.46 -3.76
N ASP A 108 0.41 -4.35 -3.11
CA ASP A 108 1.22 -3.12 -3.07
C ASP A 108 1.83 -2.81 -4.44
N VAL A 109 2.35 -3.81 -5.16
CA VAL A 109 2.88 -3.65 -6.54
C VAL A 109 1.75 -3.23 -7.50
N ILE A 110 0.59 -3.88 -7.45
CA ILE A 110 -0.56 -3.54 -8.28
C ILE A 110 -1.02 -2.10 -8.02
N LYS A 111 -1.08 -1.68 -6.74
CA LYS A 111 -1.44 -0.30 -6.38
C LYS A 111 -0.44 0.72 -6.91
N LYS A 112 0.87 0.47 -6.75
CA LYS A 112 1.93 1.31 -7.30
C LYS A 112 1.85 1.40 -8.82
N LYS A 113 1.64 0.27 -9.50
CA LYS A 113 1.47 0.20 -10.95
C LYS A 113 0.29 1.06 -11.41
N LYS A 114 -0.89 0.91 -10.79
CA LYS A 114 -2.07 1.73 -11.09
C LYS A 114 -1.81 3.23 -10.91
N GLN A 115 -1.16 3.62 -9.82
CA GLN A 115 -0.79 5.03 -9.58
C GLN A 115 0.17 5.54 -10.66
N LEU A 116 1.17 4.74 -11.01
CA LEU A 116 2.15 5.07 -12.03
C LEU A 116 1.51 5.21 -13.41
N THR A 117 0.65 4.27 -13.82
CA THR A 117 -0.12 4.33 -15.08
C THR A 117 -0.95 5.61 -15.16
N SER A 118 -1.68 5.96 -14.10
CA SER A 118 -2.47 7.20 -14.08
C SER A 118 -1.59 8.44 -14.25
N GLN A 119 -0.43 8.50 -13.58
CA GLN A 119 0.49 9.63 -13.71
C GLN A 119 1.20 9.68 -15.05
N PHE A 120 1.49 8.53 -15.66
CA PHE A 120 2.05 8.42 -17.00
C PHE A 120 1.09 9.02 -18.04
N ILE A 121 -0.19 8.61 -18.01
CA ILE A 121 -1.23 9.15 -18.89
C ILE A 121 -1.34 10.68 -18.75
N ILE A 122 -1.43 11.18 -17.51
CA ILE A 122 -1.52 12.62 -17.24
C ILE A 122 -0.29 13.37 -17.77
N SER A 123 0.91 12.83 -17.55
CA SER A 123 2.16 13.48 -17.98
C SER A 123 2.28 13.53 -19.50
N ASN A 124 1.88 12.44 -20.17
CA ASN A 124 1.85 12.35 -21.63
C ASN A 124 0.86 13.35 -22.24
N GLN A 125 -0.37 13.44 -21.69
CA GLN A 125 -1.39 14.39 -22.15
C GLN A 125 -0.97 15.84 -21.98
N ARG A 126 -0.23 16.16 -20.91
CA ARG A 126 0.25 17.52 -20.64
C ARG A 126 1.55 17.87 -21.36
N ASN A 127 2.23 16.88 -21.96
CA ASN A 127 3.60 17.01 -22.45
C ASN A 127 4.54 17.64 -21.40
N THR A 128 4.37 17.24 -20.14
CA THR A 128 5.23 17.65 -19.02
C THR A 128 5.14 16.60 -17.89
N PRO A 129 6.28 16.15 -17.33
CA PRO A 129 6.27 15.23 -16.22
C PRO A 129 5.65 15.84 -14.98
N THR A 130 4.70 15.14 -14.36
CA THR A 130 4.20 15.55 -13.05
C THR A 130 5.26 15.31 -11.97
N MET A 131 5.32 16.19 -10.96
CA MET A 131 6.16 15.94 -9.78
C MET A 131 5.77 14.64 -9.06
N THR A 132 4.49 14.25 -9.15
CA THR A 132 4.00 12.98 -8.63
C THR A 132 4.61 11.79 -9.38
N LEU A 133 4.68 11.83 -10.72
CA LEU A 133 5.35 10.79 -11.51
C LEU A 133 6.81 10.64 -11.09
N LEU A 134 7.53 11.77 -10.97
CA LEU A 134 8.93 11.78 -10.54
C LEU A 134 9.11 11.17 -9.14
N SER A 135 8.26 11.56 -8.18
CA SER A 135 8.29 11.05 -6.81
C SER A 135 8.03 9.53 -6.76
N LEU A 136 7.07 9.04 -7.54
CA LEU A 136 6.74 7.61 -7.63
C LEU A 136 7.91 6.80 -8.21
N LEU A 137 8.52 7.27 -9.30
CA LEU A 137 9.70 6.61 -9.90
C LEU A 137 10.88 6.61 -8.94
N GLN A 138 11.20 7.75 -8.34
CA GLN A 138 12.30 7.87 -7.39
C GLN A 138 12.10 6.94 -6.19
N GLY A 139 10.91 6.96 -5.57
CA GLY A 139 10.59 6.13 -4.42
C GLY A 139 10.48 4.63 -4.73
N SER A 140 10.44 4.24 -6.01
CA SER A 140 10.38 2.85 -6.42
C SER A 140 11.74 2.30 -6.87
N LEU A 141 12.53 3.10 -7.58
CA LEU A 141 13.78 2.66 -8.21
C LEU A 141 15.02 2.98 -7.37
N ILE A 142 14.98 4.07 -6.60
CA ILE A 142 16.09 4.52 -5.75
C ILE A 142 15.58 4.95 -4.36
N PRO A 143 14.89 4.04 -3.64
CA PRO A 143 14.35 4.36 -2.33
C PRO A 143 15.49 4.60 -1.33
N GLN A 144 15.34 5.62 -0.47
CA GLN A 144 16.39 6.02 0.49
C GLN A 144 16.07 5.67 1.95
N VAL A 145 14.80 5.44 2.28
CA VAL A 145 14.32 5.29 3.66
C VAL A 145 13.68 3.92 3.90
N ASN A 146 12.92 3.43 2.93
CA ASN A 146 12.30 2.09 2.95
C ASN A 146 13.06 1.19 1.97
N GLY A 147 13.08 -0.14 2.14
CA GLY A 147 13.82 -0.99 1.21
C GLY A 147 13.21 -1.04 -0.20
N GLY A 148 11.93 -0.74 -0.36
CA GLY A 148 11.29 -0.62 -1.68
C GLY A 148 11.10 -1.97 -2.37
N ILE A 149 11.04 -1.99 -3.72
CA ILE A 149 10.65 -3.21 -4.46
C ILE A 149 11.63 -4.37 -4.27
N ILE A 150 12.89 -4.09 -3.96
CA ILE A 150 13.93 -5.11 -3.76
C ILE A 150 13.62 -6.04 -2.58
N GLU A 151 12.92 -5.56 -1.55
CA GLU A 151 12.52 -6.39 -0.40
C GLU A 151 11.57 -7.51 -0.81
N TYR A 152 10.77 -7.29 -1.87
CA TYR A 152 9.79 -8.27 -2.33
C TYR A 152 10.47 -9.46 -3.03
N PHE A 153 11.72 -9.33 -3.46
CA PHE A 153 12.48 -10.45 -4.03
C PHE A 153 12.72 -11.56 -3.01
N GLU A 154 12.76 -11.24 -1.72
CA GLU A 154 12.85 -12.26 -0.65
C GLU A 154 11.60 -13.15 -0.57
N MET A 155 10.44 -12.67 -1.05
CA MET A 155 9.25 -13.52 -1.20
C MET A 155 9.38 -14.47 -2.37
N ILE A 156 9.93 -14.01 -3.50
CA ILE A 156 10.12 -14.83 -4.70
C ILE A 156 11.10 -15.98 -4.42
N LYS A 157 12.18 -15.72 -3.69
CA LYS A 157 13.18 -16.74 -3.31
C LYS A 157 12.65 -17.77 -2.30
N SER A 158 11.55 -17.49 -1.61
CA SER A 158 11.09 -18.30 -0.49
C SER A 158 10.44 -19.59 -0.97
N THR A 159 11.01 -20.75 -0.64
CA THR A 159 10.46 -22.07 -1.01
C THR A 159 9.18 -22.42 -0.26
N ASP A 160 8.95 -21.80 0.89
CA ASP A 160 7.76 -22.05 1.74
C ASP A 160 6.47 -21.42 1.18
N ILE A 161 6.57 -20.67 0.08
CA ILE A 161 5.44 -19.94 -0.50
C ILE A 161 4.94 -20.68 -1.75
N ASN A 162 3.61 -20.79 -1.86
CA ASN A 162 2.95 -21.40 -3.01
C ASN A 162 3.47 -20.78 -4.32
N LYS A 163 3.84 -21.66 -5.26
CA LYS A 163 4.43 -21.32 -6.55
C LYS A 163 3.59 -20.32 -7.35
N GLU A 164 2.27 -20.46 -7.36
CA GLU A 164 1.36 -19.58 -8.10
C GLU A 164 1.45 -18.13 -7.62
N TYR A 165 1.47 -17.90 -6.31
CA TYR A 165 1.64 -16.54 -5.78
C TYR A 165 3.02 -15.97 -6.07
N ARG A 166 4.08 -16.81 -6.08
CA ARG A 166 5.43 -16.38 -6.44
C ARG A 166 5.50 -15.96 -7.91
N GLU A 167 4.94 -16.75 -8.81
CA GLU A 167 4.82 -16.44 -10.24
C GLU A 167 3.99 -15.17 -10.46
N GLN A 168 2.87 -15.01 -9.74
CA GLN A 168 2.06 -13.80 -9.81
C GLN A 168 2.86 -12.57 -9.36
N LEU A 169 3.57 -12.64 -8.24
CA LEU A 169 4.40 -11.52 -7.75
C LEU A 169 5.51 -11.18 -8.74
N LEU A 170 6.18 -12.19 -9.30
CA LEU A 170 7.21 -12.03 -10.32
C LEU A 170 6.66 -11.31 -11.56
N ASN A 171 5.50 -11.74 -12.07
CA ASN A 171 4.85 -11.12 -13.22
C ASN A 171 4.44 -9.67 -12.95
N GLU A 172 3.88 -9.40 -11.78
CA GLU A 172 3.48 -8.04 -11.39
C GLU A 172 4.67 -7.10 -11.24
N ILE A 173 5.78 -7.59 -10.67
CA ILE A 173 7.03 -6.83 -10.57
C ILE A 173 7.61 -6.55 -11.95
N THR A 174 7.68 -7.57 -12.82
CA THR A 174 8.20 -7.43 -14.18
C THR A 174 7.44 -6.35 -14.94
N SER A 175 6.10 -6.47 -14.97
CA SER A 175 5.20 -5.48 -15.58
C SER A 175 5.35 -4.08 -14.97
N PHE A 176 5.61 -3.98 -13.66
CA PHE A 176 5.84 -2.71 -12.99
C PHE A 176 7.19 -2.07 -13.39
N LEU A 177 8.26 -2.85 -13.53
CA LEU A 177 9.56 -2.35 -13.98
C LEU A 177 9.51 -1.92 -15.45
N ASP A 178 8.79 -2.65 -16.30
CA ASP A 178 8.58 -2.28 -17.70
C ASP A 178 7.86 -0.93 -17.80
N LEU A 179 6.81 -0.72 -16.99
CA LEU A 179 6.14 0.56 -16.91
C LEU A 179 7.05 1.67 -16.38
N CYS A 180 7.91 1.39 -15.40
CA CYS A 180 8.93 2.34 -14.94
C CYS A 180 9.87 2.74 -16.07
N ASN A 181 10.30 1.79 -16.91
CA ASN A 181 11.15 2.05 -18.07
C ASN A 181 10.45 2.98 -19.08
N GLU A 182 9.19 2.70 -19.43
CA GLU A 182 8.38 3.55 -20.30
C GLU A 182 8.26 4.97 -19.75
N CYS A 183 7.99 5.10 -18.45
CA CYS A 183 7.90 6.38 -17.77
C CYS A 183 9.21 7.16 -17.79
N LEU A 184 10.36 6.49 -17.60
CA LEU A 184 11.68 7.11 -17.70
C LEU A 184 11.99 7.56 -19.12
N ASN A 185 11.62 6.79 -20.14
CA ASN A 185 11.81 7.18 -21.54
C ASN A 185 10.97 8.41 -21.89
N LEU A 186 9.71 8.47 -21.44
CA LEU A 186 8.89 9.68 -21.55
C LEU A 186 9.49 10.85 -20.76
N TYR A 187 10.06 10.58 -19.58
CA TYR A 187 10.69 11.62 -18.77
C TYR A 187 11.87 12.26 -19.52
N GLU A 188 12.69 11.45 -20.20
CA GLU A 188 13.86 11.87 -20.96
C GLU A 188 13.50 12.81 -22.13
N THR A 189 12.41 12.53 -22.85
CA THR A 189 11.98 13.35 -23.98
C THR A 189 11.44 14.72 -23.56
N ILE A 190 10.96 14.84 -22.32
CA ILE A 190 10.33 16.05 -21.79
C ILE A 190 11.19 16.70 -20.68
N LEU A 191 12.43 16.25 -20.51
CA LEU A 191 13.26 16.60 -19.36
C LEU A 191 13.80 18.03 -19.41
N ASN A 192 13.63 18.77 -18.31
CA ASN A 192 14.42 19.97 -18.04
C ASN A 192 15.77 19.59 -17.39
N LYS A 193 16.87 20.27 -17.77
CA LYS A 193 18.24 20.08 -17.26
C LYS A 193 18.35 19.90 -15.74
N LYS A 194 17.46 20.53 -14.96
CA LYS A 194 17.45 20.46 -13.49
C LYS A 194 17.42 19.02 -12.94
N TYR A 195 16.70 18.10 -13.57
CA TYR A 195 16.49 16.75 -13.04
C TYR A 195 17.27 15.66 -13.77
N PHE A 196 18.21 16.04 -14.64
CA PHE A 196 19.01 15.10 -15.44
C PHE A 196 19.79 14.09 -14.58
N GLN A 197 20.46 14.55 -13.52
CA GLN A 197 21.20 13.66 -12.63
C GLN A 197 20.30 12.69 -11.84
N LEU A 198 19.09 13.14 -11.50
CA LEU A 198 18.11 12.28 -10.83
C LEU A 198 17.60 11.19 -11.79
N HIS A 199 17.36 11.57 -13.06
CA HIS A 199 16.98 10.64 -14.12
C HIS A 199 18.00 9.53 -14.33
N LEU A 200 19.30 9.87 -14.44
CA LEU A 200 20.37 8.87 -14.59
C LEU A 200 20.39 7.89 -13.42
N LYS A 201 20.31 8.39 -12.19
CA LYS A 201 20.24 7.53 -11.00
C LYS A 201 19.04 6.58 -11.02
N MET A 202 17.89 7.04 -11.49
CA MET A 202 16.70 6.18 -11.64
C MET A 202 16.90 5.12 -12.73
N LYS A 203 17.56 5.44 -13.85
CA LYS A 203 17.95 4.44 -14.86
C LYS A 203 18.90 3.39 -14.29
N ASP A 204 19.91 3.79 -13.53
CA ASP A 204 20.84 2.87 -12.87
C ASP A 204 20.13 1.96 -11.85
N GLY A 205 19.20 2.54 -11.07
CA GLY A 205 18.35 1.80 -10.14
C GLY A 205 17.48 0.76 -10.85
N LEU A 206 16.84 1.15 -11.96
CA LEU A 206 16.05 0.24 -12.79
C LEU A 206 16.90 -0.92 -13.36
N HIS A 207 18.08 -0.62 -13.91
CA HIS A 207 19.01 -1.65 -14.39
C HIS A 207 19.43 -2.63 -13.30
N SER A 208 19.73 -2.11 -12.10
CA SER A 208 20.08 -2.95 -10.95
C SER A 208 18.94 -3.88 -10.56
N LEU A 209 17.70 -3.38 -10.56
CA LEU A 209 16.50 -4.18 -10.25
C LEU A 209 16.25 -5.27 -11.30
N TYR A 210 16.38 -4.98 -12.59
CA TYR A 210 16.28 -6.00 -13.64
C TYR A 210 17.38 -7.06 -13.52
N SER A 211 18.61 -6.66 -13.22
CA SER A 211 19.71 -7.61 -13.02
C SER A 211 19.41 -8.61 -11.91
N ILE A 212 18.84 -8.13 -10.79
CA ILE A 212 18.46 -9.01 -9.68
C ILE A 212 17.26 -9.87 -10.10
N LEU A 213 16.23 -9.29 -10.70
CA LEU A 213 15.04 -10.02 -11.15
C LEU A 213 15.39 -11.17 -12.10
N ASN A 214 16.23 -10.92 -13.09
CA ASN A 214 16.69 -11.94 -14.05
C ASN A 214 17.48 -13.05 -13.36
N SER A 215 18.24 -12.73 -12.32
CA SER A 215 18.95 -13.75 -11.53
C SER A 215 18.00 -14.67 -10.77
N LEU A 216 16.77 -14.23 -10.48
CA LEU A 216 15.76 -15.07 -9.82
C LEU A 216 15.10 -16.02 -10.83
N ILE A 217 14.85 -15.54 -12.05
CA ILE A 217 14.19 -16.32 -13.11
C ILE A 217 15.07 -17.49 -13.59
N ILE A 218 16.39 -17.30 -13.62
CA ILE A 218 17.35 -18.31 -14.10
C ILE A 218 17.56 -19.46 -13.08
N ASN A 219 17.21 -19.24 -11.80
CA ASN A 219 17.49 -20.18 -10.71
C ASN A 219 16.26 -21.00 -10.25
N ASP A 220 15.11 -20.87 -10.92
CA ASP A 220 13.91 -21.72 -10.76
C ASP A 220 13.81 -22.73 -11.93
#